data_AF-A0A6B0RS34-F1
#
_entry.id   AF-A0A6B0RS34-F1
#
_cell.length_a   1.000
_cell.length_b   1.000
_cell.length_c   1.000
_cell.angle_alpha   90.00
_cell.angle_beta   90.00
_cell.angle_gamma   90.00
#
_symmetry.space_group_name_H-M   'P 1'
#
loop_
_entity.id
_entity.type
_entity.pdbx_description
1 polymer ?
#
loop_
_entity_poly.entity_id
_entity_poly.type
_entity_poly.pdbx_seq_one_letter_code
_entity_poly.pdbx_strand_id
1 'polypeptide(L)'
;MAENGFQGIPFAGVLGLNYPNISFIGAIPIFDKLKNQGAISEPVFAFYLSKSPPLFSLQMQGEGSVVMFGRVDKAYYQEMLNWVPLIQVGDWRAHMDHISMKRKVIACSGGCKPLVDTRTSLILGPRRLVNNIQKLISATPRGSEHYISCFAVNTLPSTIFTINGIKYPVLARAYILKDSRGHCYTTFKENTVRTSRETWMLGDVFLRQYFSVYDQGNDRIGLAQAVAQNAPSLASNAAGENATHVSGYPGSRNSKELIEQRNNLSMRRKVIACSGGCEALVDTRTSLILGPRRLVNNIQKLIGATPWDSKIFYVGNITIGTPPQEFQVIFDTGSSDLWVPSIDCNSTSCATHVRFRHLQSSTFRPTNKTFRIIYGSGRMNGVIAYDTVRIGDLVSTDQPFGLSVEEYGFAHKRFDGILGLNYWNLSWSKAMPIFDKLKNEGAISEPVFAFYLSKDKREGSVVMFGGVDHRYYKGELKWVPLIQAVDWSVHVDRITMNREVIACSEGCAALVDTGSSNIQGPGRLIDNIQRIIGATPRGSKYYVSCSAVNILPSIIFTINGVNYPVPPRAYILKVRGQY
;
A
#
# COMPACT_ATOMS: atom_id res chain seq x y z
N MET A 1 -3.96 20.91 11.72
CA MET A 1 -2.53 21.09 11.35
C MET A 1 -2.29 20.34 10.04
N ALA A 2 -1.37 20.78 9.18
CA ALA A 2 -1.19 20.20 7.84
C ALA A 2 -0.39 18.90 7.84
N GLU A 3 -0.96 17.81 7.32
CA GLU A 3 -0.33 16.48 7.21
C GLU A 3 0.68 16.36 6.03
N ASN A 4 1.55 17.35 5.87
CA ASN A 4 2.64 17.29 4.89
C ASN A 4 3.78 16.41 5.41
N GLY A 5 3.57 15.09 5.41
CA GLY A 5 4.58 14.11 5.80
C GLY A 5 4.18 12.63 5.77
N PHE A 6 2.88 12.30 5.89
CA PHE A 6 2.42 10.90 6.05
C PHE A 6 1.66 10.32 4.85
N GLN A 7 1.57 11.06 3.73
CA GLN A 7 0.81 10.61 2.57
C GLN A 7 1.46 9.40 1.90
N GLY A 8 0.72 8.30 1.79
CA GLY A 8 1.15 7.07 1.10
C GLY A 8 1.92 6.06 1.96
N ILE A 9 1.99 6.25 3.28
CA ILE A 9 2.61 5.28 4.20
C ILE A 9 1.52 4.31 4.73
N PRO A 10 1.70 2.97 4.65
CA PRO A 10 0.66 2.01 4.98
C PRO A 10 0.58 1.72 6.51
N PHE A 11 0.19 2.73 7.29
CA PHE A 11 -0.22 2.53 8.69
C PHE A 11 -1.52 3.29 9.00
N ALA A 12 -2.39 2.69 9.83
CA ALA A 12 -3.69 3.28 10.21
C ALA A 12 -3.58 4.34 11.34
N GLY A 13 -2.42 4.45 11.99
CA GLY A 13 -2.13 5.40 13.05
C GLY A 13 -0.76 5.15 13.66
N VAL A 14 -0.36 6.00 14.63
CA VAL A 14 0.88 5.82 15.41
C VAL A 14 0.52 5.48 16.84
N LEU A 15 1.03 4.35 17.34
CA LEU A 15 0.82 3.94 18.74
C LEU A 15 1.86 4.63 19.65
N GLY A 16 1.39 5.48 20.57
CA GLY A 16 2.25 6.14 21.54
C GLY A 16 2.70 5.17 22.64
N LEU A 17 4.01 4.87 22.67
CA LEU A 17 4.66 3.97 23.62
C LEU A 17 5.84 4.66 24.37
N ASN A 18 5.79 5.98 24.49
CA ASN A 18 6.72 6.77 25.29
C ASN A 18 5.96 7.36 26.50
N TYR A 19 6.69 7.84 27.51
CA TYR A 19 6.13 8.16 28.84
C TYR A 19 5.00 9.22 28.78
N PRO A 20 4.07 9.24 29.76
CA PRO A 20 2.92 10.16 29.75
C PRO A 20 3.30 11.64 29.68
N ASN A 21 4.44 12.02 30.28
CA ASN A 21 4.91 13.40 30.35
C ASN A 21 5.32 14.01 29.00
N ILE A 22 5.51 13.20 27.94
CA ILE A 22 5.73 13.70 26.57
C ILE A 22 4.54 13.47 25.62
N SER A 23 3.39 13.06 26.15
CA SER A 23 2.15 12.88 25.38
C SER A 23 1.67 14.22 24.84
N PHE A 24 1.83 14.47 23.54
CA PHE A 24 1.48 15.73 22.88
C PHE A 24 -0.01 16.11 23.00
N ILE A 25 -0.87 15.14 23.29
CA ILE A 25 -2.31 15.31 23.49
C ILE A 25 -2.73 15.21 24.97
N GLY A 26 -1.78 15.13 25.91
CA GLY A 26 -2.03 14.98 27.35
C GLY A 26 -2.65 13.64 27.79
N ALA A 27 -3.01 12.77 26.84
CA ALA A 27 -3.62 11.48 27.13
C ALA A 27 -2.60 10.47 27.67
N ILE A 28 -3.04 9.63 28.62
CA ILE A 28 -2.26 8.51 29.15
C ILE A 28 -1.95 7.52 28.00
N PRO A 29 -0.67 7.16 27.74
CA PRO A 29 -0.29 6.17 26.74
C PRO A 29 -0.98 4.82 26.95
N ILE A 30 -1.15 4.04 25.88
CA ILE A 30 -1.78 2.72 25.97
C ILE A 30 -1.03 1.79 26.93
N PHE A 31 0.29 1.92 26.99
CA PHE A 31 1.16 1.09 27.83
C PHE A 31 0.93 1.36 29.31
N ASP A 32 0.96 2.64 29.72
CA ASP A 32 0.61 3.06 31.08
C ASP A 32 -0.83 2.70 31.44
N LYS A 33 -1.77 2.72 30.48
CA LYS A 33 -3.14 2.28 30.72
C LYS A 33 -3.21 0.76 30.99
N LEU A 34 -2.53 -0.07 30.20
CA LEU A 34 -2.46 -1.52 30.42
C LEU A 34 -1.82 -1.85 31.78
N LYS A 35 -0.72 -1.16 32.13
CA LYS A 35 -0.05 -1.25 33.44
C LYS A 35 -1.03 -0.93 34.59
N ASN A 36 -1.69 0.23 34.52
CA ASN A 36 -2.59 0.71 35.57
C ASN A 36 -3.89 -0.12 35.68
N GLN A 37 -4.22 -0.92 34.65
CA GLN A 37 -5.34 -1.87 34.67
C GLN A 37 -4.93 -3.29 35.12
N GLY A 38 -3.66 -3.53 35.44
CA GLY A 38 -3.14 -4.88 35.75
C GLY A 38 -3.18 -5.86 34.57
N ALA A 39 -3.33 -5.35 33.35
CA ALA A 39 -3.47 -6.15 32.13
C ALA A 39 -2.13 -6.68 31.58
N ILE A 40 -1.02 -6.30 32.22
CA ILE A 40 0.34 -6.74 31.90
C ILE A 40 1.09 -7.10 33.19
N SER A 41 1.83 -8.21 33.17
CA SER A 41 2.54 -8.75 34.34
C SER A 41 3.79 -7.94 34.74
N GLU A 42 4.47 -7.33 33.78
CA GLU A 42 5.68 -6.53 33.99
C GLU A 42 5.57 -5.16 33.28
N PRO A 43 6.22 -4.11 33.78
CA PRO A 43 6.26 -2.79 33.13
C PRO A 43 7.26 -2.76 31.95
N VAL A 44 7.27 -3.81 31.12
CA VAL A 44 8.11 -3.93 29.91
C VAL A 44 7.28 -4.08 28.63
N PHE A 45 7.82 -3.59 27.52
CA PHE A 45 7.40 -3.97 26.17
C PHE A 45 8.62 -4.24 25.28
N ALA A 46 8.46 -5.02 24.21
CA ALA A 46 9.58 -5.41 23.35
C ALA A 46 9.20 -5.50 21.87
N PHE A 47 10.19 -5.35 20.99
CA PHE A 47 10.04 -5.49 19.54
C PHE A 47 11.02 -6.52 18.96
N TYR A 48 10.47 -7.44 18.18
CA TYR A 48 11.19 -8.16 17.14
C TYR A 48 10.76 -7.62 15.78
N LEU A 49 11.67 -6.99 15.03
CA LEU A 49 11.38 -6.56 13.65
C LEU A 49 11.93 -7.58 12.66
N SER A 50 11.05 -8.31 11.99
CA SER A 50 11.46 -9.34 11.04
C SER A 50 12.16 -8.73 9.83
N LYS A 51 13.06 -9.51 9.21
CA LYS A 51 13.68 -9.17 7.93
C LYS A 51 12.69 -9.48 6.81
N SER A 52 11.63 -8.69 6.75
CA SER A 52 10.56 -8.83 5.76
C SER A 52 11.18 -8.97 4.36
N PRO A 53 10.94 -10.08 3.63
CA PRO A 53 11.31 -10.16 2.22
C PRO A 53 10.57 -9.07 1.43
N PRO A 54 10.99 -8.72 0.20
CA PRO A 54 10.41 -7.63 -0.58
C PRO A 54 8.98 -7.95 -1.05
N LEU A 55 8.02 -7.82 -0.11
CA LEU A 55 6.59 -8.15 -0.14
C LEU A 55 6.20 -9.58 -0.56
N PHE A 56 7.09 -10.33 -1.22
CA PHE A 56 6.75 -11.60 -1.87
C PHE A 56 7.83 -12.68 -1.71
N SER A 57 7.83 -13.28 -0.51
CA SER A 57 8.12 -14.72 -0.33
C SER A 57 7.45 -15.21 0.95
N LEU A 58 6.17 -15.60 0.84
CA LEU A 58 5.56 -16.53 1.80
C LEU A 58 6.01 -17.94 1.39
N GLN A 59 7.14 -18.34 1.95
CA GLN A 59 7.70 -19.68 1.90
C GLN A 59 8.59 -19.82 3.14
N MET A 60 8.42 -20.90 3.91
CA MET A 60 8.89 -21.10 5.30
C MET A 60 8.07 -20.46 6.43
N GLN A 61 8.06 -21.17 7.57
CA GLN A 61 7.48 -20.79 8.86
C GLN A 61 8.33 -19.72 9.58
N GLY A 62 8.46 -18.54 8.97
CA GLY A 62 9.09 -17.37 9.57
C GLY A 62 8.07 -16.50 10.30
N GLU A 63 8.22 -16.32 11.61
CA GLU A 63 7.35 -15.42 12.38
C GLU A 63 7.48 -13.96 11.90
N GLY A 64 6.37 -13.22 11.99
CA GLY A 64 6.30 -11.82 11.57
C GLY A 64 7.11 -10.88 12.48
N SER A 65 6.97 -9.57 12.24
CA SER A 65 7.39 -8.60 13.26
C SER A 65 6.43 -8.69 14.46
N VAL A 66 6.97 -8.81 15.67
CA VAL A 66 6.20 -8.99 16.91
C VAL A 66 6.41 -7.80 17.83
N VAL A 67 5.33 -7.31 18.43
CA VAL A 67 5.36 -6.44 19.62
C VAL A 67 4.85 -7.23 20.82
N MET A 68 5.56 -7.14 21.93
CA MET A 68 5.24 -7.83 23.19
C MET A 68 4.92 -6.79 24.26
N PHE A 69 3.94 -7.09 25.12
CA PHE A 69 3.58 -6.28 26.27
C PHE A 69 3.52 -7.17 27.51
N GLY A 70 4.09 -6.70 28.62
CA GLY A 70 4.00 -7.37 29.92
C GLY A 70 4.95 -8.53 30.18
N ARG A 71 5.73 -8.94 29.18
CA ARG A 71 6.77 -9.99 29.25
C ARG A 71 7.69 -9.88 28.04
N VAL A 72 8.82 -10.58 28.11
CA VAL A 72 9.77 -10.72 26.99
C VAL A 72 9.96 -12.20 26.67
N ASP A 73 9.86 -12.58 25.40
CA ASP A 73 10.11 -13.96 24.95
C ASP A 73 11.56 -14.12 24.45
N LYS A 74 12.24 -15.16 24.97
CA LYS A 74 13.63 -15.48 24.66
C LYS A 74 13.82 -16.13 23.27
N ALA A 75 12.76 -16.60 22.62
CA ALA A 75 12.84 -17.17 21.26
C ALA A 75 13.34 -16.16 20.21
N TYR A 76 13.22 -14.85 20.47
CA TYR A 76 13.48 -13.79 19.51
C TYR A 76 14.89 -13.19 19.56
N TYR A 77 15.70 -13.53 20.56
CA TYR A 77 17.03 -12.98 20.74
C TYR A 77 18.08 -14.00 21.19
N GLN A 78 19.33 -13.71 20.85
CA GLN A 78 20.50 -14.52 21.18
C GLN A 78 21.21 -13.96 22.41
N GLU A 79 21.92 -14.82 23.14
CA GLU A 79 22.72 -14.47 24.33
C GLU A 79 21.86 -13.90 25.49
N MET A 80 22.23 -12.72 26.01
CA MET A 80 21.58 -12.04 27.14
C MET A 80 21.18 -10.60 26.75
N LEU A 81 20.14 -10.08 27.39
CA LEU A 81 19.74 -8.69 27.24
C LEU A 81 20.76 -7.77 27.92
N ASN A 82 21.40 -6.92 27.11
CA ASN A 82 22.32 -5.90 27.59
C ASN A 82 21.51 -4.67 27.99
N TRP A 83 21.36 -4.46 29.29
CA TRP A 83 20.59 -3.35 29.84
C TRP A 83 21.40 -2.05 29.82
N VAL A 84 20.80 -1.01 29.25
CA VAL A 84 21.36 0.34 29.16
C VAL A 84 20.39 1.33 29.82
N PRO A 85 20.80 2.04 30.88
CA PRO A 85 19.92 3.01 31.54
C PRO A 85 19.59 4.19 30.62
N LEU A 86 18.42 4.78 30.82
CA LEU A 86 18.04 6.02 30.14
C LEU A 86 18.85 7.20 30.67
N ILE A 87 19.17 8.14 29.77
CA ILE A 87 19.82 9.41 30.14
C ILE A 87 18.85 10.32 30.92
N GLN A 88 17.56 10.19 30.66
CA GLN A 88 16.51 10.98 31.30
C GLN A 88 15.18 10.21 31.21
N VAL A 89 14.49 10.05 32.34
CA VAL A 89 13.13 9.51 32.39
C VAL A 89 12.18 10.40 31.58
N GLY A 90 11.39 9.81 30.69
CA GLY A 90 10.52 10.55 29.78
C GLY A 90 10.87 10.45 28.30
N ASP A 91 12.05 9.95 27.93
CA ASP A 91 12.41 9.72 26.53
C ASP A 91 13.33 8.49 26.37
N TRP A 92 13.14 7.69 25.32
CA TRP A 92 13.86 6.41 25.10
C TRP A 92 15.28 6.62 24.55
N ARG A 93 16.10 7.38 25.27
CA ARG A 93 17.50 7.71 24.92
C ARG A 93 18.52 7.03 25.83
N ALA A 94 19.39 6.24 25.20
CA ALA A 94 20.55 5.61 25.79
C ALA A 94 21.83 6.44 25.58
N HIS A 95 22.89 6.18 26.35
CA HIS A 95 24.23 6.72 26.07
C HIS A 95 24.95 5.90 25.00
N MET A 96 25.45 6.56 23.96
CA MET A 96 26.27 5.94 22.91
C MET A 96 27.63 6.60 22.85
N ASP A 97 28.67 5.81 23.11
CA ASP A 97 30.02 6.29 23.41
C ASP A 97 30.75 6.73 22.14
N HIS A 98 30.50 6.05 21.01
CA HIS A 98 30.94 6.42 19.67
C HIS A 98 30.28 5.56 18.58
N ILE A 99 30.38 6.01 17.33
CA ILE A 99 30.15 5.19 16.13
C ILE A 99 31.50 4.99 15.42
N SER A 100 31.85 3.75 15.09
CA SER A 100 33.11 3.42 14.42
C SER A 100 32.93 2.58 13.15
N MET A 101 33.92 2.63 12.26
CA MET A 101 33.97 1.90 11.00
C MET A 101 35.45 1.60 10.66
N LYS A 102 35.78 0.36 10.25
CA LYS A 102 37.18 -0.10 10.06
C LYS A 102 38.11 0.25 11.25
N ARG A 103 37.62 0.07 12.49
CA ARG A 103 38.29 0.42 13.77
C ARG A 103 38.61 1.92 13.97
N LYS A 104 38.13 2.83 13.11
CA LYS A 104 38.24 4.29 13.30
C LYS A 104 36.90 4.86 13.78
N VAL A 105 36.92 5.80 14.72
CA VAL A 105 35.73 6.56 15.11
C VAL A 105 35.34 7.51 13.98
N ILE A 106 34.05 7.51 13.61
CA ILE A 106 33.49 8.28 12.49
C ILE A 106 32.41 9.29 12.91
N ALA A 107 31.79 9.08 14.08
CA ALA A 107 30.82 9.98 14.69
C ALA A 107 30.73 9.75 16.22
N CYS A 108 30.13 10.70 16.94
CA CYS A 108 29.96 10.67 18.40
C CYS A 108 31.28 10.48 19.18
N SER A 109 32.37 11.14 18.79
CA SER A 109 33.69 10.94 19.40
C SER A 109 33.84 11.42 20.86
N GLY A 110 32.83 12.10 21.41
CA GLY A 110 32.73 12.48 22.83
C GLY A 110 31.46 11.94 23.49
N GLY A 111 30.94 10.81 23.00
CA GLY A 111 29.59 10.34 23.31
C GLY A 111 28.51 11.06 22.48
N CYS A 112 27.28 10.54 22.53
CA CYS A 112 26.06 11.17 22.04
C CYS A 112 24.80 10.48 22.59
N LYS A 113 23.62 11.04 22.28
CA LYS A 113 22.32 10.66 22.88
C LYS A 113 21.34 10.13 21.82
N PRO A 114 21.53 8.90 21.27
CA PRO A 114 20.58 8.31 20.33
C PRO A 114 19.21 8.06 20.97
N LEU A 115 18.17 8.29 20.20
CA LEU A 115 16.82 7.77 20.44
C LEU A 115 16.69 6.40 19.75
N VAL A 116 16.11 5.41 20.42
CA VAL A 116 15.87 4.07 19.85
C VAL A 116 14.39 3.95 19.48
N ASP A 117 14.05 4.17 18.21
CA ASP A 117 12.69 4.57 17.78
C ASP A 117 12.21 3.87 16.50
N THR A 118 11.10 3.12 16.61
CA THR A 118 10.41 2.45 15.49
C THR A 118 9.70 3.42 14.53
N ARG A 119 9.64 4.73 14.83
CA ARG A 119 9.03 5.75 13.97
C ARG A 119 9.86 6.05 12.70
N THR A 120 11.13 5.66 12.66
CA THR A 120 12.01 5.87 11.51
C THR A 120 12.50 4.54 10.93
N SER A 121 12.37 4.37 9.62
CA SER A 121 12.94 3.23 8.90
C SER A 121 14.43 3.38 8.59
N LEU A 122 15.06 4.48 9.04
CA LEU A 122 16.40 4.92 8.68
C LEU A 122 17.25 5.23 9.92
N ILE A 123 18.58 5.28 9.73
CA ILE A 123 19.51 5.77 10.75
C ILE A 123 19.67 7.28 10.53
N LEU A 124 19.06 8.08 11.41
CA LEU A 124 19.08 9.53 11.29
C LEU A 124 20.20 10.11 12.17
N GLY A 125 20.91 11.11 11.66
CA GLY A 125 21.98 11.76 12.40
C GLY A 125 22.30 13.18 11.93
N PRO A 126 23.19 13.90 12.62
CA PRO A 126 23.53 15.28 12.28
C PRO A 126 24.16 15.40 10.88
N ARG A 127 23.68 16.35 10.06
CA ARG A 127 24.09 16.54 8.66
C ARG A 127 25.60 16.41 8.42
N ARG A 128 26.43 17.07 9.23
CA ARG A 128 27.90 17.05 9.10
C ARG A 128 28.47 15.64 9.24
N LEU A 129 27.97 14.87 10.22
CA LEU A 129 28.45 13.52 10.50
C LEU A 129 27.93 12.54 9.44
N VAL A 130 26.63 12.64 9.07
CA VAL A 130 26.05 11.84 7.99
C VAL A 130 26.79 12.07 6.67
N ASN A 131 27.04 13.33 6.28
CA ASN A 131 27.78 13.65 5.06
C ASN A 131 29.23 13.12 5.06
N ASN A 132 29.88 13.05 6.24
CA ASN A 132 31.18 12.40 6.36
C ASN A 132 31.09 10.87 6.14
N ILE A 133 30.03 10.23 6.64
CA ILE A 133 29.74 8.81 6.37
C ILE A 133 29.48 8.57 4.88
N GLN A 134 28.67 9.42 4.21
CA GLN A 134 28.41 9.26 2.77
C GLN A 134 29.70 9.32 1.95
N LYS A 135 30.61 10.27 2.27
CA LYS A 135 31.94 10.36 1.65
C LYS A 135 32.79 9.12 1.92
N LEU A 136 32.78 8.61 3.16
CA LEU A 136 33.56 7.44 3.57
C LEU A 136 33.12 6.13 2.86
N ILE A 137 31.82 6.00 2.54
CA ILE A 137 31.27 4.87 1.78
C ILE A 137 31.18 5.13 0.26
N SER A 138 31.67 6.28 -0.22
CA SER A 138 31.58 6.71 -1.63
C SER A 138 30.15 6.76 -2.21
N ALA A 139 29.15 7.13 -1.38
CA ALA A 139 27.78 7.33 -1.83
C ALA A 139 27.57 8.75 -2.41
N THR A 140 26.86 8.85 -3.53
CA THR A 140 26.62 10.10 -4.27
C THR A 140 25.19 10.63 -4.09
N PRO A 141 25.00 11.94 -3.83
CA PRO A 141 23.67 12.52 -3.67
C PRO A 141 22.90 12.56 -4.98
N ARG A 142 21.61 12.18 -4.95
CA ARG A 142 20.68 12.28 -6.10
C ARG A 142 19.27 12.59 -5.57
N GLY A 143 18.94 13.88 -5.52
CA GLY A 143 17.71 14.34 -4.87
C GLY A 143 17.81 14.23 -3.35
N SER A 144 16.83 13.59 -2.72
CA SER A 144 16.77 13.40 -1.26
C SER A 144 17.57 12.19 -0.74
N GLU A 145 18.05 11.31 -1.61
CA GLU A 145 18.76 10.07 -1.26
C GLU A 145 20.23 10.09 -1.71
N HIS A 146 21.04 9.21 -1.11
CA HIS A 146 22.44 9.01 -1.49
C HIS A 146 22.61 7.58 -2.04
N TYR A 147 22.96 7.47 -3.32
CA TYR A 147 23.06 6.22 -4.05
C TYR A 147 24.49 5.68 -4.07
N ILE A 148 24.63 4.38 -4.26
CA ILE A 148 25.91 3.66 -4.27
C ILE A 148 25.83 2.48 -5.25
N SER A 149 26.98 2.05 -5.76
CA SER A 149 27.07 0.78 -6.50
C SER A 149 26.60 -0.38 -5.62
N CYS A 150 25.66 -1.21 -6.12
CA CYS A 150 25.19 -2.38 -5.38
C CYS A 150 26.31 -3.39 -5.07
N PHE A 151 27.39 -3.42 -5.86
CA PHE A 151 28.55 -4.26 -5.59
C PHE A 151 29.32 -3.85 -4.32
N ALA A 152 29.18 -2.60 -3.87
CA ALA A 152 29.83 -2.11 -2.66
C ALA A 152 29.30 -2.80 -1.37
N VAL A 153 28.11 -3.42 -1.41
CA VAL A 153 27.56 -4.18 -0.27
C VAL A 153 28.50 -5.32 0.16
N ASN A 154 29.30 -5.86 -0.77
CA ASN A 154 30.22 -6.97 -0.52
C ASN A 154 31.60 -6.51 -0.01
N THR A 155 31.93 -5.22 -0.12
CA THR A 155 33.26 -4.67 0.22
C THR A 155 33.21 -3.57 1.29
N LEU A 156 32.02 -3.07 1.62
CA LEU A 156 31.81 -2.11 2.70
C LEU A 156 31.94 -2.79 4.08
N PRO A 157 32.58 -2.11 5.04
CA PRO A 157 32.74 -2.59 6.41
C PRO A 157 31.43 -2.51 7.21
N SER A 158 31.33 -3.24 8.31
CA SER A 158 30.29 -3.00 9.32
C SER A 158 30.44 -1.61 9.95
N THR A 159 29.31 -0.94 10.20
CA THR A 159 29.26 0.22 11.11
C THR A 159 29.01 -0.30 12.52
N ILE A 160 29.86 0.04 13.48
CA ILE A 160 29.73 -0.41 14.87
C ILE A 160 29.25 0.77 15.71
N PHE A 161 28.08 0.62 16.31
CA PHE A 161 27.55 1.53 17.32
C PHE A 161 28.00 1.01 18.69
N THR A 162 28.75 1.81 19.46
CA THR A 162 29.19 1.39 20.80
C THR A 162 28.31 2.09 21.82
N ILE A 163 27.44 1.33 22.50
CA ILE A 163 26.40 1.82 23.42
C ILE A 163 26.68 1.23 24.79
N ASN A 164 26.97 2.08 25.79
CA ASN A 164 27.32 1.68 27.15
C ASN A 164 28.48 0.65 27.20
N GLY A 165 29.54 0.89 26.43
CA GLY A 165 30.70 0.02 26.25
C GLY A 165 30.50 -1.16 25.29
N ILE A 166 29.26 -1.51 24.97
CA ILE A 166 28.90 -2.74 24.23
C ILE A 166 28.77 -2.44 22.74
N LYS A 167 29.25 -3.35 21.89
CA LYS A 167 29.44 -3.13 20.44
C LYS A 167 28.31 -3.77 19.63
N TYR A 168 27.57 -2.95 18.90
CA TYR A 168 26.44 -3.33 18.06
C TYR A 168 26.82 -3.16 16.57
N PRO A 169 27.43 -4.17 15.91
CA PRO A 169 27.79 -4.13 14.50
C PRO A 169 26.58 -4.25 13.54
N VAL A 170 26.30 -3.17 12.80
CA VAL A 170 25.36 -3.16 11.67
C VAL A 170 26.13 -3.39 10.37
N LEU A 171 25.86 -4.52 9.70
CA LEU A 171 26.55 -4.94 8.48
C LEU A 171 26.12 -4.12 7.25
N ALA A 172 26.97 -4.04 6.22
CA ALA A 172 26.68 -3.30 4.98
C ALA A 172 25.35 -3.70 4.32
N ARG A 173 25.01 -5.00 4.33
CA ARG A 173 23.73 -5.54 3.83
C ARG A 173 22.47 -5.10 4.61
N ALA A 174 22.62 -4.42 5.74
CA ALA A 174 21.51 -3.88 6.52
C ALA A 174 21.33 -2.37 6.27
N TYR A 175 22.44 -1.61 6.17
CA TYR A 175 22.40 -0.15 5.98
C TYR A 175 22.48 0.31 4.51
N ILE A 176 22.66 -0.61 3.56
CA ILE A 176 22.48 -0.37 2.13
C ILE A 176 21.23 -1.14 1.66
N LEU A 177 20.24 -0.41 1.15
CA LEU A 177 19.00 -0.94 0.61
C LEU A 177 18.94 -0.76 -0.92
N LYS A 178 17.95 -1.39 -1.57
CA LYS A 178 17.76 -1.37 -3.03
C LYS A 178 16.39 -0.77 -3.36
N ASP A 179 16.34 0.20 -4.26
CA ASP A 179 15.10 0.84 -4.70
C ASP A 179 14.29 -0.06 -5.65
N SER A 180 13.06 0.35 -5.97
CA SER A 180 12.16 -0.38 -6.89
C SER A 180 12.63 -0.43 -8.35
N ARG A 181 13.68 0.32 -8.70
CA ARG A 181 14.33 0.34 -10.02
C ARG A 181 15.64 -0.45 -10.04
N GLY A 182 16.07 -0.97 -8.89
CA GLY A 182 17.27 -1.78 -8.72
C GLY A 182 18.55 -1.02 -8.39
N HIS A 183 18.52 0.30 -8.16
CA HIS A 183 19.69 1.04 -7.66
C HIS A 183 19.85 0.82 -6.15
N CYS A 184 21.08 0.81 -5.64
CA CYS A 184 21.32 0.76 -4.20
C CYS A 184 21.52 2.15 -3.59
N TYR A 185 21.04 2.33 -2.37
CA TYR A 185 21.12 3.58 -1.61
C TYR A 185 21.38 3.30 -0.12
N THR A 186 21.98 4.27 0.56
CA THR A 186 22.33 4.20 1.98
C THR A 186 21.19 4.66 2.89
N THR A 187 21.02 4.03 4.05
CA THR A 187 19.99 4.36 5.03
C THR A 187 20.43 5.41 6.06
N PHE A 188 21.66 5.93 5.96
CA PHE A 188 22.11 7.06 6.75
C PHE A 188 21.55 8.37 6.16
N LYS A 189 20.82 9.16 6.96
CA LYS A 189 20.16 10.39 6.48
C LYS A 189 20.20 11.54 7.50
N GLU A 190 20.14 12.77 7.00
CA GLU A 190 20.11 13.98 7.83
C GLU A 190 18.86 13.99 8.72
N ASN A 191 19.07 14.10 10.03
CA ASN A 191 18.01 14.41 10.98
C ASN A 191 17.64 15.90 10.85
N THR A 192 16.46 16.17 10.31
CA THR A 192 15.95 17.54 10.09
C THR A 192 15.28 18.15 11.32
N VAL A 193 15.14 17.41 12.43
CA VAL A 193 14.55 17.92 13.67
C VAL A 193 15.53 18.88 14.35
N ARG A 194 15.10 20.14 14.48
CA ARG A 194 15.96 21.34 14.55
C ARG A 194 16.69 21.58 15.90
N THR A 195 16.81 20.59 16.78
CA THR A 195 17.04 20.80 18.23
C THR A 195 18.35 20.23 18.82
N SER A 196 19.24 19.62 18.04
CA SER A 196 20.56 19.19 18.57
C SER A 196 21.61 18.98 17.48
N ARG A 197 22.87 19.27 17.80
CA ARG A 197 24.02 19.01 16.92
C ARG A 197 24.47 17.54 16.93
N GLU A 198 23.98 16.71 17.87
CA GLU A 198 24.45 15.34 18.12
C GLU A 198 23.33 14.32 18.45
N THR A 199 22.06 14.64 18.18
CA THR A 199 20.95 13.65 18.26
C THR A 199 21.00 12.68 17.08
N TRP A 200 21.09 11.39 17.40
CA TRP A 200 20.88 10.29 16.46
C TRP A 200 19.52 9.63 16.70
N MET A 201 19.00 8.91 15.70
CA MET A 201 17.86 8.01 15.84
C MET A 201 18.21 6.66 15.22
N LEU A 202 18.07 5.59 16.00
CA LEU A 202 18.35 4.21 15.62
C LEU A 202 17.02 3.52 15.27
N GLY A 203 16.68 3.57 13.98
CA GLY A 203 15.44 3.03 13.41
C GLY A 203 15.50 1.55 13.01
N ASP A 204 14.53 1.12 12.19
CA ASP A 204 14.38 -0.25 11.65
C ASP A 204 15.70 -0.95 11.28
N VAL A 205 16.62 -0.24 10.62
CA VAL A 205 17.89 -0.82 10.16
C VAL A 205 18.71 -1.40 11.32
N PHE A 206 18.67 -0.74 12.47
CA PHE A 206 19.28 -1.21 13.72
C PHE A 206 18.37 -2.23 14.41
N LEU A 207 17.08 -1.92 14.53
CA LEU A 207 16.05 -2.72 15.23
C LEU A 207 15.72 -4.07 14.54
N ARG A 208 16.13 -4.27 13.28
CA ARG A 208 16.09 -5.56 12.55
C ARG A 208 17.39 -6.37 12.69
N GLN A 209 18.41 -5.83 13.37
CA GLN A 209 19.59 -6.60 13.81
C GLN A 209 19.56 -6.87 15.31
N TYR A 210 18.95 -5.97 16.10
CA TYR A 210 18.90 -6.05 17.55
C TYR A 210 17.47 -6.03 18.06
N PHE A 211 17.12 -7.09 18.79
CA PHE A 211 15.88 -7.18 19.54
C PHE A 211 15.95 -6.17 20.69
N SER A 212 14.89 -5.37 20.85
CA SER A 212 14.85 -4.27 21.80
C SER A 212 13.72 -4.43 22.81
N VAL A 213 14.08 -4.24 24.08
CA VAL A 213 13.17 -4.24 25.23
C VAL A 213 13.18 -2.84 25.84
N TYR A 214 12.01 -2.34 26.21
CA TYR A 214 11.78 -1.04 26.79
C TYR A 214 11.16 -1.27 28.17
N ASP A 215 11.94 -1.04 29.22
CA ASP A 215 11.59 -1.32 30.61
C ASP A 215 11.31 0.01 31.32
N GLN A 216 10.02 0.26 31.52
CA GLN A 216 9.47 1.46 32.16
C GLN A 216 9.38 1.31 33.69
N GLY A 217 9.72 0.13 34.24
CA GLY A 217 9.82 -0.08 35.69
C GLY A 217 11.21 0.26 36.24
N ASN A 218 12.22 0.21 35.38
CA ASN A 218 13.63 0.41 35.73
C ASN A 218 14.32 1.45 34.83
N ASP A 219 13.54 2.28 34.12
CA ASP A 219 13.98 3.37 33.24
C ASP A 219 15.18 3.01 32.33
N ARG A 220 15.04 1.92 31.56
CA ARG A 220 16.15 1.35 30.77
C ARG A 220 15.71 0.67 29.47
N ILE A 221 16.66 0.47 28.56
CA ILE A 221 16.49 -0.27 27.30
C ILE A 221 17.37 -1.53 27.34
N GLY A 222 16.79 -2.70 27.05
CA GLY A 222 17.51 -3.95 26.86
C GLY A 222 17.80 -4.19 25.38
N LEU A 223 19.03 -4.50 25.01
CA LEU A 223 19.42 -4.83 23.64
C LEU A 223 20.12 -6.19 23.56
N ALA A 224 19.68 -7.04 22.63
CA ALA A 224 20.32 -8.32 22.31
C ALA A 224 20.32 -8.56 20.80
N GLN A 225 21.18 -9.43 20.28
CA GLN A 225 21.17 -9.77 18.84
C GLN A 225 19.86 -10.50 18.50
N ALA A 226 19.10 -9.97 17.53
CA ALA A 226 17.86 -10.59 17.09
C ALA A 226 18.13 -11.93 16.40
N VAL A 227 17.31 -12.94 16.67
CA VAL A 227 17.40 -14.24 15.99
C VAL A 227 17.16 -14.04 14.49
N ALA A 228 18.18 -14.35 13.70
CA ALA A 228 18.13 -14.22 12.26
C ALA A 228 17.43 -15.44 11.64
N GLN A 229 16.27 -15.21 11.03
CA GLN A 229 15.65 -16.20 10.13
C GLN A 229 16.65 -16.50 8.99
N ASN A 230 17.15 -17.74 8.98
CA ASN A 230 18.16 -18.29 8.07
C ASN A 230 19.47 -17.49 7.97
N ALA A 231 20.29 -17.57 9.02
CA ALA A 231 21.75 -17.45 8.89
C ALA A 231 22.38 -18.82 9.18
N PRO A 232 23.19 -19.42 8.26
CA PRO A 232 23.93 -20.63 8.56
C PRO A 232 24.90 -20.40 9.72
N SER A 233 25.03 -21.40 10.59
CA SER A 233 26.04 -21.43 11.64
C SER A 233 27.43 -21.54 11.01
N LEU A 234 28.10 -20.41 10.80
CA LEU A 234 29.53 -20.36 10.48
C LEU A 234 30.36 -20.69 11.73
N ALA A 235 30.25 -21.95 12.16
CA ALA A 235 31.34 -22.64 12.80
C ALA A 235 32.54 -22.70 11.83
N SER A 236 33.73 -22.83 12.41
CA SER A 236 35.01 -22.86 11.70
C SER A 236 35.05 -23.79 10.49
N ASN A 237 35.58 -23.28 9.37
CA ASN A 237 36.82 -23.81 8.80
C ASN A 237 37.48 -22.79 7.85
N ALA A 238 38.80 -22.94 7.67
CA ALA A 238 39.65 -22.10 6.83
C ALA A 238 40.55 -22.98 5.95
N ALA A 239 41.28 -22.34 5.02
CA ALA A 239 41.98 -22.90 3.85
C ALA A 239 41.05 -23.33 2.68
N GLY A 240 41.42 -23.10 1.41
CA GLY A 240 42.55 -22.30 0.91
C GLY A 240 42.78 -22.48 -0.60
N GLU A 241 43.34 -21.45 -1.26
CA GLU A 241 44.02 -21.50 -2.58
C GLU A 241 43.17 -21.90 -3.82
N ASN A 242 43.54 -21.66 -5.10
CA ASN A 242 44.28 -20.57 -5.76
C ASN A 242 43.94 -20.51 -7.27
N ALA A 243 44.28 -19.40 -7.96
CA ALA A 243 44.58 -19.29 -9.41
C ALA A 243 43.47 -19.60 -10.47
N THR A 244 43.54 -19.27 -11.77
CA THR A 244 44.09 -18.08 -12.52
C THR A 244 43.37 -17.92 -13.89
N HIS A 245 43.49 -16.73 -14.50
CA HIS A 245 43.38 -16.34 -15.93
C HIS A 245 43.00 -17.35 -17.05
N VAL A 246 42.28 -16.84 -18.07
CA VAL A 246 42.73 -16.71 -19.49
C VAL A 246 41.87 -15.67 -20.25
N SER A 247 42.33 -15.17 -21.40
CA SER A 247 41.80 -13.99 -22.14
C SER A 247 41.35 -14.27 -23.59
N GLY A 248 40.56 -13.36 -24.18
CA GLY A 248 40.16 -13.37 -25.60
C GLY A 248 39.59 -12.02 -26.10
N TYR A 249 39.95 -11.62 -27.32
CA TYR A 249 39.71 -10.32 -28.01
C TYR A 249 39.38 -10.60 -29.51
N PRO A 250 39.17 -9.63 -30.45
CA PRO A 250 38.79 -8.21 -30.38
C PRO A 250 37.74 -7.70 -31.44
N GLY A 251 37.19 -6.48 -31.22
CA GLY A 251 36.96 -5.46 -32.27
C GLY A 251 35.72 -5.54 -33.20
N SER A 252 35.39 -4.54 -34.04
CA SER A 252 35.79 -3.10 -34.05
C SER A 252 34.94 -2.24 -35.03
N ARG A 253 35.05 -0.89 -34.93
CA ARG A 253 34.70 0.21 -35.90
C ARG A 253 33.39 1.02 -35.73
N ASN A 254 33.60 2.29 -35.32
CA ASN A 254 33.26 3.60 -35.95
C ASN A 254 31.95 3.73 -36.78
N SER A 255 31.04 4.72 -36.65
CA SER A 255 31.05 6.17 -36.25
C SER A 255 31.34 7.20 -37.37
N LYS A 256 30.38 8.13 -37.64
CA LYS A 256 30.51 9.52 -38.21
C LYS A 256 29.09 10.15 -38.46
N GLU A 257 28.81 11.41 -38.07
CA GLU A 257 28.59 12.66 -38.90
C GLU A 257 27.35 12.63 -39.84
N LEU A 258 26.42 13.60 -40.00
CA LEU A 258 26.12 15.01 -39.55
C LEU A 258 24.55 15.14 -39.29
N ILE A 259 23.80 16.23 -38.97
CA ILE A 259 23.73 17.71 -39.20
C ILE A 259 23.27 18.07 -40.65
N GLU A 260 22.32 18.99 -41.00
CA GLU A 260 21.83 20.26 -40.41
C GLU A 260 20.29 20.61 -40.54
N GLN A 261 19.90 21.91 -40.64
CA GLN A 261 18.72 22.63 -40.11
C GLN A 261 17.53 22.96 -41.06
N ARG A 262 16.35 23.23 -40.43
CA ARG A 262 15.34 24.33 -40.63
C ARG A 262 14.36 24.45 -41.84
N ASN A 263 13.09 24.71 -41.44
CA ASN A 263 12.10 25.70 -41.92
C ASN A 263 11.69 25.81 -43.41
N ASN A 264 10.44 25.43 -43.73
CA ASN A 264 9.35 26.40 -44.04
C ASN A 264 7.98 25.73 -44.30
N LEU A 265 6.89 26.51 -44.12
CA LEU A 265 5.49 26.41 -44.62
C LEU A 265 4.52 26.86 -43.50
N SER A 266 4.08 28.12 -43.48
CA SER A 266 3.05 28.74 -44.34
C SER A 266 1.61 28.39 -43.92
N MET A 267 0.83 29.41 -43.56
CA MET A 267 -0.57 29.25 -43.14
C MET A 267 -1.48 28.93 -44.32
N ARG A 268 -2.35 27.93 -44.18
CA ARG A 268 -3.64 27.90 -44.88
C ARG A 268 -4.77 27.74 -43.87
N ARG A 269 -5.46 28.85 -43.59
CA ARG A 269 -6.70 28.85 -42.79
C ARG A 269 -7.76 28.02 -43.52
N LYS A 270 -8.36 27.04 -42.84
CA LYS A 270 -9.70 26.54 -43.17
C LYS A 270 -10.66 27.00 -42.08
N VAL A 271 -11.34 28.11 -42.33
CA VAL A 271 -12.50 28.52 -41.53
C VAL A 271 -13.68 27.66 -41.98
N ILE A 272 -14.33 26.97 -41.05
CA ILE A 272 -15.65 26.39 -41.25
C ILE A 272 -16.62 27.32 -40.54
N ALA A 273 -17.43 28.06 -41.31
CA ALA A 273 -18.41 28.97 -40.76
C ALA A 273 -19.58 28.20 -40.16
N CYS A 274 -19.94 28.52 -38.91
CA CYS A 274 -21.23 28.14 -38.33
C CYS A 274 -22.15 29.37 -38.36
N SER A 275 -23.33 29.24 -38.96
CA SER A 275 -24.34 30.30 -39.00
C SER A 275 -25.03 30.43 -37.64
N GLY A 276 -24.87 31.58 -36.98
CA GLY A 276 -25.29 31.82 -35.59
C GLY A 276 -24.08 31.82 -34.67
N GLY A 277 -23.64 33.01 -34.27
CA GLY A 277 -22.32 33.22 -33.66
C GLY A 277 -22.21 32.79 -32.20
N CYS A 278 -21.12 32.10 -31.88
CA CYS A 278 -20.44 32.13 -30.58
C CYS A 278 -18.94 32.11 -30.86
N GLU A 279 -18.19 33.07 -30.33
CA GLU A 279 -16.72 33.04 -30.39
C GLU A 279 -16.18 32.04 -29.36
N ALA A 280 -15.10 31.35 -29.72
CA ALA A 280 -14.37 30.46 -28.82
C ALA A 280 -12.91 30.90 -28.76
N LEU A 281 -12.51 31.51 -27.65
CA LEU A 281 -11.11 31.81 -27.36
C LEU A 281 -10.35 30.49 -27.10
N VAL A 282 -9.31 30.24 -27.89
CA VAL A 282 -8.43 29.07 -27.73
C VAL A 282 -7.21 29.48 -26.92
N ASP A 283 -7.25 29.28 -25.60
CA ASP A 283 -6.01 29.21 -24.82
C ASP A 283 -5.31 27.86 -25.09
N THR A 284 -3.99 27.89 -25.15
CA THR A 284 -3.14 26.79 -25.64
C THR A 284 -2.61 25.88 -24.51
N ARG A 285 -3.21 25.95 -23.31
CA ARG A 285 -2.67 25.26 -22.11
C ARG A 285 -3.63 24.36 -21.34
N THR A 286 -4.91 24.25 -21.70
CA THR A 286 -5.79 23.15 -21.22
C THR A 286 -6.69 22.60 -22.33
N SER A 287 -6.65 21.28 -22.54
CA SER A 287 -7.38 20.60 -23.62
C SER A 287 -8.83 20.27 -23.24
N LEU A 288 -9.64 21.29 -22.93
CA LEU A 288 -11.02 21.14 -22.47
C LEU A 288 -12.01 21.72 -23.49
N ILE A 289 -12.58 20.87 -24.34
CA ILE A 289 -13.65 21.25 -25.28
C ILE A 289 -14.99 21.12 -24.56
N LEU A 290 -15.54 22.26 -24.12
CA LEU A 290 -16.91 22.34 -23.59
C LEU A 290 -17.90 22.64 -24.72
N GLY A 291 -19.00 21.89 -24.75
CA GLY A 291 -20.06 22.03 -25.75
C GLY A 291 -21.12 20.93 -25.61
N PRO A 292 -22.21 20.97 -26.39
CA PRO A 292 -23.30 20.00 -26.28
C PRO A 292 -22.82 18.55 -26.44
N ARG A 293 -23.27 17.67 -25.55
CA ARG A 293 -22.80 16.27 -25.39
C ARG A 293 -22.73 15.45 -26.69
N ARG A 294 -23.63 15.70 -27.65
CA ARG A 294 -23.61 15.06 -28.98
C ARG A 294 -22.43 15.52 -29.85
N LEU A 295 -22.08 16.81 -29.82
CA LEU A 295 -21.00 17.39 -30.62
C LEU A 295 -19.64 16.90 -30.13
N VAL A 296 -19.42 16.94 -28.81
CA VAL A 296 -18.19 16.45 -28.16
C VAL A 296 -17.93 14.98 -28.48
N ASN A 297 -18.95 14.12 -28.34
CA ASN A 297 -18.85 12.69 -28.66
C ASN A 297 -18.52 12.42 -30.14
N ASN A 298 -19.02 13.25 -31.07
CA ASN A 298 -18.74 13.09 -32.50
C ASN A 298 -17.33 13.58 -32.87
N ILE A 299 -16.87 14.68 -32.28
CA ILE A 299 -15.49 15.16 -32.45
C ILE A 299 -14.51 14.14 -31.90
N GLN A 300 -14.73 13.60 -30.69
CA GLN A 300 -13.87 12.57 -30.09
C GLN A 300 -13.71 11.32 -30.96
N LYS A 301 -14.77 10.89 -31.67
CA LYS A 301 -14.69 9.81 -32.68
C LYS A 301 -13.81 10.19 -33.87
N LEU A 302 -13.91 11.43 -34.37
CA LEU A 302 -13.16 11.91 -35.54
C LEU A 302 -11.66 12.06 -35.28
N ILE A 303 -11.24 12.43 -34.06
CA ILE A 303 -9.81 12.52 -33.68
C ILE A 303 -9.23 11.20 -33.15
N GLY A 304 -9.93 10.07 -33.30
CA GLY A 304 -9.43 8.75 -32.90
C GLY A 304 -9.25 8.55 -31.38
N ALA A 305 -9.82 9.44 -30.56
CA ALA A 305 -9.69 9.42 -29.11
C ALA A 305 -10.58 8.33 -28.49
N THR A 306 -10.05 7.10 -28.44
CA THR A 306 -10.69 6.00 -27.71
C THR A 306 -10.75 6.29 -26.20
N PRO A 307 -11.81 5.89 -25.47
CA PRO A 307 -11.83 6.00 -24.02
C PRO A 307 -10.81 5.05 -23.38
N TRP A 308 -9.71 5.59 -22.86
CA TRP A 308 -8.57 4.81 -22.34
C TRP A 308 -8.77 4.19 -20.95
N ASP A 309 -9.97 4.26 -20.37
CA ASP A 309 -10.27 3.59 -19.10
C ASP A 309 -10.57 2.10 -19.34
N SER A 310 -9.60 1.25 -19.00
CA SER A 310 -9.71 -0.20 -19.11
C SER A 310 -10.11 -0.87 -17.79
N LYS A 311 -10.64 -0.12 -16.82
CA LYS A 311 -11.27 -0.68 -15.63
C LYS A 311 -12.74 -1.02 -15.92
N ILE A 312 -13.16 -2.20 -15.51
CA ILE A 312 -14.54 -2.66 -15.49
C ILE A 312 -15.07 -2.42 -14.09
N PHE A 313 -16.18 -1.70 -13.97
CA PHE A 313 -16.86 -1.43 -12.71
C PHE A 313 -18.27 -1.98 -12.79
N TYR A 314 -18.69 -2.73 -11.77
CA TYR A 314 -20.09 -3.08 -11.55
C TYR A 314 -20.67 -2.03 -10.60
N VAL A 315 -21.81 -1.47 -10.98
CA VAL A 315 -22.40 -0.30 -10.35
C VAL A 315 -23.89 -0.56 -10.23
N GLY A 316 -24.45 -0.32 -9.05
CA GLY A 316 -25.88 -0.40 -8.78
C GLY A 316 -26.40 0.90 -8.17
N ASN A 317 -27.71 1.08 -8.16
CA ASN A 317 -28.33 2.30 -7.66
C ASN A 317 -28.76 2.12 -6.20
N ILE A 318 -28.49 3.14 -5.38
CA ILE A 318 -29.01 3.29 -4.02
C ILE A 318 -29.75 4.62 -3.90
N THR A 319 -30.56 4.79 -2.86
CA THR A 319 -31.08 6.11 -2.51
C THR A 319 -30.73 6.50 -1.08
N ILE A 320 -30.52 7.79 -0.84
CA ILE A 320 -30.21 8.37 0.48
C ILE A 320 -31.17 9.54 0.74
N GLY A 321 -31.78 9.57 1.92
CA GLY A 321 -32.61 10.69 2.38
C GLY A 321 -34.13 10.51 2.28
N THR A 322 -34.82 11.57 2.69
CA THR A 322 -36.29 11.69 2.67
C THR A 322 -36.70 13.12 2.22
N PRO A 323 -37.19 13.33 0.98
CA PRO A 323 -37.35 12.35 -0.09
C PRO A 323 -36.02 11.74 -0.56
N PRO A 324 -36.04 10.53 -1.16
CA PRO A 324 -34.82 9.83 -1.51
C PRO A 324 -34.09 10.47 -2.69
N GLN A 325 -32.78 10.65 -2.56
CA GLN A 325 -31.87 11.12 -3.60
C GLN A 325 -31.08 9.92 -4.14
N GLU A 326 -31.07 9.71 -5.46
CA GLU A 326 -30.49 8.52 -6.09
C GLU A 326 -28.99 8.69 -6.44
N PHE A 327 -28.20 7.64 -6.19
CA PHE A 327 -26.76 7.59 -6.48
C PHE A 327 -26.39 6.25 -7.12
N GLN A 328 -25.43 6.29 -8.04
CA GLN A 328 -24.83 5.09 -8.62
C GLN A 328 -23.55 4.74 -7.85
N VAL A 329 -23.47 3.57 -7.21
CA VAL A 329 -22.32 3.18 -6.37
C VAL A 329 -21.71 1.84 -6.78
N ILE A 330 -20.39 1.73 -6.61
CA ILE A 330 -19.74 0.40 -6.61
C ILE A 330 -20.11 -0.31 -5.30
N PHE A 331 -20.54 -1.56 -5.40
CA PHE A 331 -20.66 -2.47 -4.25
C PHE A 331 -19.32 -3.20 -4.10
N ASP A 332 -18.58 -2.87 -3.04
CA ASP A 332 -17.13 -3.11 -2.95
C ASP A 332 -16.79 -4.00 -1.74
N THR A 333 -16.49 -5.28 -1.96
CA THR A 333 -16.00 -6.19 -0.92
C THR A 333 -14.54 -5.92 -0.52
N GLY A 334 -13.82 -5.03 -1.21
CA GLY A 334 -12.49 -4.57 -0.83
C GLY A 334 -12.48 -3.52 0.28
N SER A 335 -13.56 -2.75 0.48
CA SER A 335 -13.67 -1.69 1.51
C SER A 335 -14.97 -1.75 2.32
N SER A 336 -15.07 -0.93 3.38
CA SER A 336 -16.13 -1.06 4.41
C SER A 336 -16.95 0.22 4.61
N ASP A 337 -16.56 1.32 3.96
CA ASP A 337 -17.20 2.63 4.11
C ASP A 337 -18.23 2.84 2.98
N LEU A 338 -19.44 3.29 3.33
CA LEU A 338 -20.37 3.89 2.38
C LEU A 338 -20.09 5.39 2.29
N TRP A 339 -19.89 5.94 1.09
CA TRP A 339 -19.79 7.38 0.87
C TRP A 339 -20.33 7.83 -0.49
N VAL A 340 -20.81 9.08 -0.54
CA VAL A 340 -21.25 9.78 -1.76
C VAL A 340 -20.75 11.24 -1.75
N PRO A 341 -20.76 11.96 -2.88
CA PRO A 341 -20.27 13.34 -2.93
C PRO A 341 -21.25 14.33 -2.27
N SER A 342 -20.79 15.30 -1.48
CA SER A 342 -21.67 16.39 -0.99
C SER A 342 -21.82 17.50 -2.02
N ILE A 343 -22.90 18.30 -1.94
CA ILE A 343 -22.97 19.61 -2.63
C ILE A 343 -21.78 20.51 -2.30
N ASP A 344 -21.24 20.41 -1.09
CA ASP A 344 -20.11 21.19 -0.57
C ASP A 344 -18.78 20.80 -1.23
N CYS A 345 -18.71 19.65 -1.93
CA CYS A 345 -17.51 19.27 -2.65
C CYS A 345 -17.35 20.07 -3.95
N ASN A 346 -16.30 20.89 -3.99
CA ASN A 346 -15.91 21.72 -5.14
C ASN A 346 -14.76 21.11 -5.97
N SER A 347 -14.38 19.85 -5.74
CA SER A 347 -13.37 19.17 -6.55
C SER A 347 -13.89 18.85 -7.96
N THR A 348 -13.00 18.84 -8.95
CA THR A 348 -13.33 18.48 -10.36
C THR A 348 -14.01 17.11 -10.47
N SER A 349 -13.67 16.17 -9.58
CA SER A 349 -14.34 14.86 -9.49
C SER A 349 -15.83 15.00 -9.16
N CYS A 350 -16.15 15.68 -8.06
CA CYS A 350 -17.51 15.95 -7.58
C CYS A 350 -18.35 16.77 -8.58
N ALA A 351 -17.71 17.65 -9.35
CA ALA A 351 -18.37 18.41 -10.42
C ALA A 351 -18.88 17.53 -11.59
N THR A 352 -18.46 16.26 -11.67
CA THR A 352 -18.86 15.30 -12.72
C THR A 352 -19.86 14.24 -12.27
N HIS A 353 -20.30 14.26 -11.01
CA HIS A 353 -21.16 13.25 -10.37
C HIS A 353 -22.40 13.87 -9.71
N VAL A 354 -23.35 13.02 -9.31
CA VAL A 354 -24.47 13.41 -8.44
C VAL A 354 -23.92 13.81 -7.07
N ARG A 355 -24.46 14.89 -6.50
CA ARG A 355 -24.05 15.45 -5.20
C ARG A 355 -25.23 15.52 -4.25
N PHE A 356 -25.07 14.97 -3.06
CA PHE A 356 -26.08 14.89 -2.01
C PHE A 356 -26.42 16.27 -1.45
N ARG A 357 -27.71 16.59 -1.47
CA ARG A 357 -28.29 17.85 -1.06
C ARG A 357 -28.82 17.69 0.36
N HIS A 358 -27.95 17.88 1.35
CA HIS A 358 -28.29 17.63 2.74
C HIS A 358 -29.49 18.45 3.24
N LEU A 359 -29.65 19.71 2.78
CA LEU A 359 -30.82 20.56 3.06
C LEU A 359 -32.14 20.08 2.43
N GLN A 360 -32.13 19.04 1.60
CA GLN A 360 -33.32 18.48 0.95
C GLN A 360 -33.74 17.11 1.53
N SER A 361 -33.14 16.67 2.64
CA SER A 361 -33.56 15.46 3.36
C SER A 361 -34.02 15.80 4.77
N SER A 362 -35.27 15.46 5.11
CA SER A 362 -35.84 15.67 6.45
C SER A 362 -35.33 14.68 7.50
N THR A 363 -34.67 13.59 7.07
CA THR A 363 -34.07 12.57 7.95
C THR A 363 -32.56 12.73 8.11
N PHE A 364 -31.95 13.76 7.52
CA PHE A 364 -30.52 14.03 7.59
C PHE A 364 -30.06 14.50 8.97
N ARG A 365 -28.97 13.91 9.47
CA ARG A 365 -28.33 14.28 10.74
C ARG A 365 -26.82 14.49 10.51
N PRO A 366 -26.31 15.74 10.53
CA PRO A 366 -24.88 16.01 10.34
C PRO A 366 -24.04 15.58 11.54
N THR A 367 -22.74 15.39 11.32
CA THR A 367 -21.74 15.32 12.40
C THR A 367 -20.49 16.12 12.08
N ASN A 368 -19.71 16.45 13.10
CA ASN A 368 -18.40 17.10 12.96
C ASN A 368 -17.23 16.09 12.81
N LYS A 369 -17.51 14.79 12.64
CA LYS A 369 -16.46 13.77 12.46
C LYS A 369 -15.95 13.80 11.02
N THR A 370 -14.72 14.26 10.81
CA THR A 370 -14.02 14.15 9.53
C THR A 370 -13.32 12.79 9.39
N PHE A 371 -13.15 12.35 8.15
CA PHE A 371 -12.38 11.16 7.80
C PHE A 371 -11.76 11.30 6.39
N ARG A 372 -10.90 10.35 6.03
CA ARG A 372 -10.19 10.32 4.75
C ARG A 372 -10.04 8.88 4.29
N ILE A 373 -10.30 8.60 3.02
CA ILE A 373 -10.07 7.28 2.40
C ILE A 373 -9.04 7.42 1.28
N ILE A 374 -8.16 6.42 1.17
CA ILE A 374 -7.20 6.29 0.08
C ILE A 374 -7.39 4.90 -0.56
N TYR A 375 -7.95 4.90 -1.77
CA TYR A 375 -8.12 3.73 -2.63
C TYR A 375 -6.97 3.64 -3.63
N GLY A 376 -6.74 2.44 -4.21
CA GLY A 376 -5.72 2.22 -5.25
C GLY A 376 -5.90 3.00 -6.56
N SER A 377 -6.98 3.77 -6.74
CA SER A 377 -7.19 4.67 -7.88
C SER A 377 -7.65 6.09 -7.53
N GLY A 378 -7.74 6.45 -6.25
CA GLY A 378 -8.22 7.78 -5.86
C GLY A 378 -8.25 7.98 -4.34
N ARG A 379 -8.47 9.21 -3.91
CA ARG A 379 -8.62 9.57 -2.49
C ARG A 379 -9.78 10.53 -2.32
N MET A 380 -10.44 10.46 -1.17
CA MET A 380 -11.45 11.42 -0.78
C MET A 380 -11.24 11.86 0.68
N ASN A 381 -11.63 13.09 0.98
CA ASN A 381 -11.80 13.62 2.33
C ASN A 381 -13.30 13.89 2.53
N GLY A 382 -13.83 13.64 3.72
CA GLY A 382 -15.26 13.79 3.97
C GLY A 382 -15.63 14.00 5.44
N VAL A 383 -16.93 14.22 5.66
CA VAL A 383 -17.57 14.25 6.99
C VAL A 383 -18.57 13.10 7.11
N ILE A 384 -18.70 12.53 8.30
CA ILE A 384 -19.73 11.51 8.57
C ILE A 384 -21.06 12.22 8.80
N ALA A 385 -22.12 11.71 8.20
CA ALA A 385 -23.50 12.04 8.52
C ALA A 385 -24.32 10.76 8.73
N TYR A 386 -25.55 10.89 9.22
CA TYR A 386 -26.53 9.81 9.23
C TYR A 386 -27.76 10.22 8.43
N ASP A 387 -28.35 9.28 7.69
CA ASP A 387 -29.64 9.43 7.03
C ASP A 387 -30.25 8.05 6.73
N THR A 388 -31.45 7.98 6.18
CA THR A 388 -32.04 6.73 5.68
C THR A 388 -31.42 6.36 4.33
N VAL A 389 -30.84 5.16 4.22
CA VAL A 389 -30.29 4.62 2.97
C VAL A 389 -31.14 3.43 2.51
N ARG A 390 -31.36 3.29 1.20
CA ARG A 390 -32.14 2.19 0.61
C ARG A 390 -31.41 1.49 -0.52
N ILE A 391 -31.51 0.15 -0.56
CA ILE A 391 -30.93 -0.73 -1.58
C ILE A 391 -32.07 -1.60 -2.13
N GLY A 392 -32.71 -1.17 -3.22
CA GLY A 392 -34.01 -1.73 -3.62
C GLY A 392 -35.03 -1.54 -2.49
N ASP A 393 -35.71 -2.62 -2.11
CA ASP A 393 -36.70 -2.62 -1.03
C ASP A 393 -36.08 -2.63 0.39
N LEU A 394 -34.77 -2.90 0.51
CA LEU A 394 -34.09 -2.86 1.81
C LEU A 394 -33.90 -1.42 2.27
N VAL A 395 -34.31 -1.13 3.51
CA VAL A 395 -34.20 0.18 4.15
C VAL A 395 -33.33 0.05 5.38
N SER A 396 -32.27 0.86 5.47
CA SER A 396 -31.51 1.04 6.71
C SER A 396 -31.68 2.47 7.21
N THR A 397 -32.19 2.62 8.42
CA THR A 397 -32.54 3.93 9.01
C THR A 397 -31.36 4.48 9.77
N ASP A 398 -31.14 5.80 9.81
CA ASP A 398 -30.02 6.41 10.56
C ASP A 398 -28.65 5.75 10.24
N GLN A 399 -28.42 5.40 8.98
CA GLN A 399 -27.20 4.72 8.53
C GLN A 399 -26.06 5.74 8.49
N PRO A 400 -24.93 5.51 9.18
CA PRO A 400 -23.76 6.36 9.06
C PRO A 400 -23.14 6.24 7.66
N PHE A 401 -22.89 7.37 7.01
CA PHE A 401 -22.26 7.42 5.69
C PHE A 401 -21.36 8.64 5.55
N GLY A 402 -20.44 8.55 4.60
CA GLY A 402 -19.51 9.62 4.24
C GLY A 402 -20.09 10.59 3.22
N LEU A 403 -19.99 11.88 3.51
CA LEU A 403 -20.17 12.96 2.55
C LEU A 403 -18.80 13.50 2.13
N SER A 404 -18.47 13.38 0.84
CA SER A 404 -17.20 13.92 0.32
C SER A 404 -17.21 15.46 0.29
N VAL A 405 -16.05 16.05 0.58
CA VAL A 405 -15.77 17.49 0.44
C VAL A 405 -14.55 17.77 -0.45
N GLU A 406 -13.66 16.77 -0.62
CA GLU A 406 -12.55 16.79 -1.57
C GLU A 406 -12.39 15.41 -2.21
N GLU A 407 -12.18 15.33 -3.53
CA GLU A 407 -12.02 14.09 -4.27
C GLU A 407 -10.98 14.18 -5.39
N TYR A 408 -10.07 13.20 -5.42
CA TYR A 408 -9.02 13.10 -6.44
C TYR A 408 -8.98 11.68 -7.04
N GLY A 409 -8.91 11.59 -8.37
CA GLY A 409 -8.84 10.32 -9.12
C GLY A 409 -10.19 9.77 -9.61
N PHE A 410 -11.31 10.36 -9.15
CA PHE A 410 -12.66 9.90 -9.48
C PHE A 410 -13.34 10.66 -10.63
N ALA A 411 -12.78 11.76 -11.13
CA ALA A 411 -13.37 12.52 -12.24
C ALA A 411 -13.70 11.67 -13.48
N HIS A 412 -14.89 11.90 -14.05
CA HIS A 412 -15.43 11.18 -15.22
C HIS A 412 -15.59 9.66 -15.07
N LYS A 413 -15.77 9.16 -13.84
CA LYS A 413 -16.17 7.76 -13.60
C LYS A 413 -17.66 7.56 -13.92
N ARG A 414 -18.19 6.37 -13.61
CA ARG A 414 -19.59 5.96 -13.86
C ARG A 414 -20.32 5.57 -12.56
N PHE A 415 -19.78 6.01 -11.44
CA PHE A 415 -20.31 5.83 -10.11
C PHE A 415 -20.05 7.15 -9.38
N ASP A 416 -21.01 7.61 -8.61
CA ASP A 416 -20.90 8.81 -7.78
C ASP A 416 -20.13 8.50 -6.49
N GLY A 417 -20.29 7.28 -5.96
CA GLY A 417 -19.71 6.86 -4.69
C GLY A 417 -19.38 5.37 -4.61
N ILE A 418 -19.06 4.91 -3.40
CA ILE A 418 -18.72 3.50 -3.10
C ILE A 418 -19.49 3.07 -1.86
N LEU A 419 -20.01 1.84 -1.90
CA LEU A 419 -20.68 1.14 -0.81
C LEU A 419 -19.84 -0.07 -0.43
N GLY A 420 -19.09 0.07 0.67
CA GLY A 420 -18.27 -1.00 1.21
C GLY A 420 -19.09 -2.16 1.81
N LEU A 421 -18.65 -3.38 1.54
CA LEU A 421 -19.20 -4.65 2.05
C LEU A 421 -18.16 -5.50 2.80
N ASN A 422 -17.02 -4.92 3.14
CA ASN A 422 -15.98 -5.53 3.97
C ASN A 422 -16.23 -5.26 5.47
N TYR A 423 -15.54 -6.01 6.34
CA TYR A 423 -15.77 -5.99 7.79
C TYR A 423 -15.49 -4.61 8.44
N TRP A 424 -16.31 -4.24 9.43
CA TRP A 424 -16.32 -2.92 10.10
C TRP A 424 -14.94 -2.41 10.59
N ASN A 425 -14.03 -3.31 10.99
CA ASN A 425 -12.68 -3.00 11.45
C ASN A 425 -11.85 -2.27 10.38
N LEU A 426 -12.10 -2.55 9.10
CA LEU A 426 -11.44 -1.92 7.95
C LEU A 426 -12.10 -0.62 7.48
N SER A 427 -13.18 -0.15 8.12
CA SER A 427 -13.72 1.19 7.87
C SER A 427 -12.69 2.26 8.25
N TRP A 428 -12.47 3.25 7.38
CA TRP A 428 -11.65 4.43 7.68
C TRP A 428 -12.41 5.48 8.50
N SER A 429 -13.72 5.60 8.28
CA SER A 429 -14.58 6.50 9.05
C SER A 429 -14.92 5.98 10.46
N LYS A 430 -14.74 4.67 10.70
CA LYS A 430 -15.28 3.92 11.85
C LYS A 430 -16.81 4.03 11.97
N ALA A 431 -17.49 4.18 10.83
CA ALA A 431 -18.91 3.92 10.68
C ALA A 431 -19.20 2.42 10.74
N MET A 432 -20.44 2.06 11.09
CA MET A 432 -20.96 0.70 10.90
C MET A 432 -21.27 0.50 9.39
N PRO A 433 -20.72 -0.52 8.72
CA PRO A 433 -21.07 -0.82 7.34
C PRO A 433 -22.56 -1.13 7.20
N ILE A 434 -23.12 -0.83 6.03
CA ILE A 434 -24.57 -0.98 5.81
C ILE A 434 -25.04 -2.44 5.89
N PHE A 435 -24.17 -3.41 5.60
CA PHE A 435 -24.50 -4.83 5.75
C PHE A 435 -24.62 -5.25 7.23
N ASP A 436 -23.65 -4.85 8.07
CA ASP A 436 -23.76 -5.02 9.52
C ASP A 436 -25.02 -4.35 10.07
N LYS A 437 -25.38 -3.16 9.56
CA LYS A 437 -26.57 -2.46 10.03
C LYS A 437 -27.88 -3.15 9.60
N LEU A 438 -28.04 -3.51 8.33
CA LEU A 438 -29.21 -4.25 7.84
C LEU A 438 -29.40 -5.59 8.59
N LYS A 439 -28.29 -6.27 8.92
CA LYS A 439 -28.29 -7.47 9.78
C LYS A 439 -28.79 -7.16 11.20
N ASN A 440 -28.29 -6.09 11.83
CA ASN A 440 -28.67 -5.69 13.19
C ASN A 440 -30.11 -5.14 13.27
N GLU A 441 -30.61 -4.52 12.20
CA GLU A 441 -32.01 -4.07 12.06
C GLU A 441 -32.98 -5.23 11.72
N GLY A 442 -32.47 -6.45 11.48
CA GLY A 442 -33.29 -7.61 11.09
C GLY A 442 -33.87 -7.53 9.68
N ALA A 443 -33.34 -6.64 8.84
CA ALA A 443 -33.84 -6.37 7.49
C ALA A 443 -33.46 -7.44 6.44
N ILE A 444 -32.62 -8.42 6.80
CA ILE A 444 -32.18 -9.53 5.95
C ILE A 444 -32.41 -10.88 6.64
N SER A 445 -32.98 -11.85 5.91
CA SER A 445 -33.36 -13.16 6.45
C SER A 445 -32.16 -14.01 6.89
N GLU A 446 -31.08 -13.96 6.10
CA GLU A 446 -29.82 -14.65 6.37
C GLU A 446 -28.67 -13.64 6.45
N PRO A 447 -27.65 -13.85 7.30
CA PRO A 447 -26.48 -12.97 7.42
C PRO A 447 -25.46 -13.18 6.27
N VAL A 448 -25.94 -13.25 5.02
CA VAL A 448 -25.14 -13.44 3.80
C VAL A 448 -25.49 -12.42 2.71
N PHE A 449 -24.55 -12.19 1.80
CA PHE A 449 -24.78 -11.56 0.51
C PHE A 449 -24.04 -12.34 -0.59
N ALA A 450 -24.47 -12.19 -1.85
CA ALA A 450 -23.88 -12.87 -2.99
C ALA A 450 -23.89 -11.99 -4.25
N PHE A 451 -23.00 -12.29 -5.20
CA PHE A 451 -22.86 -11.56 -6.46
C PHE A 451 -22.99 -12.48 -7.67
N TYR A 452 -23.74 -12.02 -8.67
CA TYR A 452 -23.69 -12.52 -10.03
C TYR A 452 -23.25 -11.40 -10.98
N LEU A 453 -22.09 -11.58 -11.62
CA LEU A 453 -21.45 -10.58 -12.49
C LEU A 453 -21.41 -11.12 -13.93
N SER A 454 -22.37 -10.71 -14.78
CA SER A 454 -22.39 -11.15 -16.19
C SER A 454 -21.39 -10.39 -17.07
N LYS A 455 -21.04 -11.06 -18.18
CA LYS A 455 -20.28 -10.49 -19.30
C LYS A 455 -21.18 -9.86 -20.36
N ASP A 456 -22.49 -10.13 -20.37
CA ASP A 456 -23.47 -9.47 -21.25
C ASP A 456 -24.31 -8.46 -20.47
N LYS A 457 -24.55 -7.30 -21.08
CA LYS A 457 -25.47 -6.27 -20.57
C LYS A 457 -26.95 -6.69 -20.65
N ARG A 458 -27.27 -7.74 -21.41
CA ARG A 458 -28.62 -8.29 -21.55
C ARG A 458 -29.06 -9.15 -20.36
N GLU A 459 -28.14 -9.91 -19.78
CA GLU A 459 -28.41 -10.74 -18.60
C GLU A 459 -28.40 -9.92 -17.29
N GLY A 460 -27.67 -8.79 -17.30
CA GLY A 460 -27.53 -7.92 -16.14
C GLY A 460 -26.50 -8.42 -15.13
N SER A 461 -26.45 -7.79 -13.96
CA SER A 461 -25.62 -8.23 -12.84
C SER A 461 -26.36 -7.90 -11.55
N VAL A 462 -26.24 -8.76 -10.55
CA VAL A 462 -27.10 -8.75 -9.37
C VAL A 462 -26.24 -8.87 -8.12
N VAL A 463 -26.52 -8.02 -7.13
CA VAL A 463 -26.13 -8.24 -5.74
C VAL A 463 -27.37 -8.72 -4.99
N MET A 464 -27.21 -9.80 -4.23
CA MET A 464 -28.25 -10.45 -3.43
C MET A 464 -27.90 -10.22 -1.96
N PHE A 465 -28.88 -9.87 -1.14
CA PHE A 465 -28.74 -9.67 0.31
C PHE A 465 -29.80 -10.52 1.02
N GLY A 466 -29.44 -11.18 2.12
CA GLY A 466 -30.39 -12.00 2.88
C GLY A 466 -30.64 -13.41 2.36
N GLY A 467 -29.83 -13.88 1.40
CA GLY A 467 -29.90 -15.22 0.82
C GLY A 467 -29.16 -15.31 -0.52
N VAL A 468 -29.27 -16.46 -1.21
CA VAL A 468 -28.65 -16.70 -2.53
C VAL A 468 -29.64 -17.37 -3.49
N ASP A 469 -29.86 -16.76 -4.66
CA ASP A 469 -30.74 -17.33 -5.69
C ASP A 469 -30.02 -18.41 -6.52
N HIS A 470 -30.54 -19.64 -6.43
CA HIS A 470 -30.05 -20.83 -7.13
C HIS A 470 -29.98 -20.68 -8.66
N ARG A 471 -30.74 -19.75 -9.27
CA ARG A 471 -30.72 -19.53 -10.73
C ARG A 471 -29.36 -19.05 -11.26
N TYR A 472 -28.51 -18.47 -10.41
CA TYR A 472 -27.21 -17.91 -10.80
C TYR A 472 -26.02 -18.86 -10.65
N TYR A 473 -26.21 -20.07 -10.14
CA TYR A 473 -25.15 -21.08 -10.02
C TYR A 473 -25.61 -22.50 -10.41
N LYS A 474 -24.70 -23.48 -10.36
CA LYS A 474 -24.97 -24.88 -10.69
C LYS A 474 -24.26 -25.80 -9.70
N GLY A 475 -24.95 -26.87 -9.29
CA GLY A 475 -24.49 -27.73 -8.20
C GLY A 475 -24.59 -27.04 -6.85
N GLU A 476 -23.77 -27.47 -5.89
CA GLU A 476 -23.74 -26.95 -4.53
C GLU A 476 -22.72 -25.82 -4.36
N LEU A 477 -23.02 -24.85 -3.49
CA LEU A 477 -22.01 -23.90 -3.01
C LEU A 477 -20.92 -24.65 -2.23
N LYS A 478 -19.66 -24.29 -2.47
CA LYS A 478 -18.50 -24.85 -1.76
C LYS A 478 -17.92 -23.77 -0.86
N TRP A 479 -18.17 -23.91 0.44
CA TRP A 479 -17.71 -22.99 1.46
C TRP A 479 -16.19 -23.08 1.65
N VAL A 480 -15.58 -21.91 1.86
CA VAL A 480 -14.14 -21.74 2.06
C VAL A 480 -13.97 -20.93 3.35
N PRO A 481 -13.17 -21.38 4.33
CA PRO A 481 -12.92 -20.60 5.53
C PRO A 481 -12.10 -19.35 5.19
N LEU A 482 -12.46 -18.22 5.82
CA LEU A 482 -11.62 -17.04 5.83
C LEU A 482 -10.34 -17.31 6.62
N ILE A 483 -9.22 -16.69 6.20
CA ILE A 483 -7.96 -16.75 6.95
C ILE A 483 -8.12 -16.14 8.34
N GLN A 484 -8.88 -15.05 8.43
CA GLN A 484 -9.30 -14.42 9.66
C GLN A 484 -10.58 -13.60 9.38
N ALA A 485 -11.51 -13.51 10.35
CA ALA A 485 -12.74 -12.71 10.23
C ALA A 485 -12.47 -11.20 10.39
N VAL A 486 -11.65 -10.65 9.49
CA VAL A 486 -11.23 -9.23 9.43
C VAL A 486 -11.32 -8.66 8.02
N ASP A 487 -11.37 -9.54 7.00
CA ASP A 487 -11.63 -9.23 5.60
C ASP A 487 -12.16 -10.46 4.85
N TRP A 488 -12.43 -10.32 3.55
CA TRP A 488 -12.80 -11.44 2.66
C TRP A 488 -11.57 -12.19 2.09
N SER A 489 -10.49 -12.37 2.87
CA SER A 489 -9.31 -13.12 2.44
C SER A 489 -9.42 -14.63 2.70
N VAL A 490 -9.16 -15.42 1.65
CA VAL A 490 -9.17 -16.89 1.66
C VAL A 490 -7.79 -17.46 1.35
N HIS A 491 -7.54 -18.71 1.74
CA HIS A 491 -6.34 -19.44 1.38
C HIS A 491 -6.47 -20.06 -0.03
N VAL A 492 -5.54 -19.72 -0.92
CA VAL A 492 -5.34 -20.39 -2.21
C VAL A 492 -4.21 -21.38 -2.03
N ASP A 493 -4.48 -22.67 -2.24
CA ASP A 493 -3.55 -23.76 -1.94
C ASP A 493 -2.43 -23.87 -3.00
N ARG A 494 -2.76 -23.57 -4.27
CA ARG A 494 -1.83 -23.44 -5.40
C ARG A 494 -2.50 -22.81 -6.61
N ILE A 495 -1.70 -22.22 -7.50
CA ILE A 495 -2.15 -21.79 -8.84
C ILE A 495 -1.40 -22.61 -9.88
N THR A 496 -2.15 -23.33 -10.71
CA THR A 496 -1.60 -24.28 -11.70
C THR A 496 -2.05 -23.98 -13.13
N MET A 497 -1.26 -24.44 -14.10
CA MET A 497 -1.60 -24.41 -15.52
C MET A 497 -0.85 -25.57 -16.20
N ASN A 498 -1.50 -26.28 -17.14
CA ASN A 498 -0.96 -27.53 -17.73
C ASN A 498 -0.50 -28.59 -16.70
N ARG A 499 -1.12 -28.62 -15.50
CA ARG A 499 -0.76 -29.43 -14.32
C ARG A 499 0.54 -29.01 -13.59
N GLU A 500 1.27 -28.02 -14.09
CA GLU A 500 2.42 -27.43 -13.40
C GLU A 500 1.98 -26.32 -12.44
N VAL A 501 2.73 -26.10 -11.35
CA VAL A 501 2.49 -25.01 -10.39
C VAL A 501 3.19 -23.74 -10.90
N ILE A 502 2.42 -22.70 -11.21
CA ILE A 502 2.93 -21.46 -11.83
C ILE A 502 2.98 -20.28 -10.85
N ALA A 503 2.27 -20.37 -9.73
CA ALA A 503 2.28 -19.42 -8.61
C ALA A 503 1.73 -20.07 -7.33
N CYS A 504 2.02 -19.46 -6.16
CA CYS A 504 1.58 -19.89 -4.83
C CYS A 504 1.92 -21.35 -4.49
N SER A 505 3.20 -21.73 -4.56
CA SER A 505 3.68 -23.10 -4.38
C SER A 505 3.58 -23.65 -2.94
N GLU A 506 3.60 -22.79 -1.92
CA GLU A 506 3.24 -23.12 -0.52
C GLU A 506 1.89 -22.47 -0.13
N GLY A 507 1.02 -22.27 -1.12
CA GLY A 507 -0.20 -21.48 -0.97
C GLY A 507 0.04 -19.97 -0.95
N CYS A 508 -1.05 -19.21 -0.82
CA CYS A 508 -1.06 -17.75 -0.64
C CYS A 508 -2.43 -17.25 -0.16
N ALA A 509 -2.47 -16.05 0.44
CA ALA A 509 -3.72 -15.35 0.72
C ALA A 509 -4.25 -14.64 -0.53
N ALA A 510 -5.57 -14.64 -0.73
CA ALA A 510 -6.24 -13.86 -1.77
C ALA A 510 -7.54 -13.22 -1.23
N LEU A 511 -7.66 -11.89 -1.38
CA LEU A 511 -8.88 -11.13 -1.09
C LEU A 511 -9.90 -11.29 -2.23
N VAL A 512 -11.14 -11.63 -1.90
CA VAL A 512 -12.25 -11.70 -2.86
C VAL A 512 -12.87 -10.29 -3.03
N ASP A 513 -12.34 -9.52 -3.98
CA ASP A 513 -12.61 -8.09 -4.17
C ASP A 513 -13.47 -7.81 -5.43
N THR A 514 -14.69 -7.28 -5.25
CA THR A 514 -15.59 -6.85 -6.33
C THR A 514 -15.29 -5.44 -6.90
N GLY A 515 -14.56 -4.60 -6.15
CA GLY A 515 -14.07 -3.30 -6.61
C GLY A 515 -12.88 -3.41 -7.57
N SER A 516 -12.14 -4.53 -7.53
CA SER A 516 -11.02 -4.82 -8.44
C SER A 516 -11.45 -5.40 -9.79
N SER A 517 -11.25 -4.64 -10.87
CA SER A 517 -11.51 -5.08 -12.25
C SER A 517 -10.65 -6.24 -12.77
N ASN A 518 -9.59 -6.62 -12.06
CA ASN A 518 -8.54 -7.53 -12.53
C ASN A 518 -8.18 -8.55 -11.44
N ILE A 519 -7.79 -9.76 -11.84
CA ILE A 519 -6.97 -10.63 -10.97
C ILE A 519 -5.62 -9.93 -10.77
N GLN A 520 -5.29 -9.59 -9.53
CA GLN A 520 -4.06 -8.91 -9.14
C GLN A 520 -3.23 -9.81 -8.23
N GLY A 521 -1.94 -9.51 -8.07
CA GLY A 521 -1.06 -10.33 -7.25
C GLY A 521 0.40 -9.87 -7.26
N PRO A 522 1.31 -10.71 -6.72
CA PRO A 522 2.73 -10.42 -6.62
C PRO A 522 3.35 -10.04 -7.96
N GLY A 523 4.03 -8.89 -8.07
CA GLY A 523 4.65 -8.46 -9.33
C GLY A 523 5.51 -9.55 -9.97
N ARG A 524 6.36 -10.22 -9.18
CA ARG A 524 7.18 -11.37 -9.63
C ARG A 524 6.37 -12.57 -10.13
N LEU A 525 5.22 -12.90 -9.51
CA LEU A 525 4.40 -14.03 -9.94
C LEU A 525 3.51 -13.66 -11.12
N ILE A 526 2.99 -12.43 -11.18
CA ILE A 526 2.29 -11.90 -12.34
C ILE A 526 3.25 -11.88 -13.55
N ASP A 527 4.46 -11.30 -13.43
CA ASP A 527 5.46 -11.31 -14.50
C ASP A 527 5.90 -12.73 -14.91
N ASN A 528 5.76 -13.71 -14.02
CA ASN A 528 5.93 -15.13 -14.36
C ASN A 528 4.75 -15.65 -15.21
N ILE A 529 3.51 -15.47 -14.74
CA ILE A 529 2.29 -15.87 -15.43
C ILE A 529 2.20 -15.22 -16.81
N GLN A 530 2.48 -13.91 -16.92
CA GLN A 530 2.50 -13.16 -18.18
C GLN A 530 3.47 -13.78 -19.19
N ARG A 531 4.67 -14.19 -18.76
CA ARG A 531 5.66 -14.86 -19.60
C ARG A 531 5.17 -16.24 -20.06
N ILE A 532 4.55 -17.01 -19.17
CA ILE A 532 4.05 -18.36 -19.46
C ILE A 532 2.88 -18.31 -20.46
N ILE A 533 1.99 -17.31 -20.40
CA ILE A 533 0.92 -17.10 -21.39
C ILE A 533 1.38 -16.37 -22.67
N GLY A 534 2.69 -16.11 -22.83
CA GLY A 534 3.25 -15.45 -24.01
C GLY A 534 2.88 -13.97 -24.15
N ALA A 535 2.55 -13.28 -23.05
CA ALA A 535 2.15 -11.88 -23.06
C ALA A 535 3.35 -10.92 -23.12
N THR A 536 3.19 -9.85 -23.89
CA THR A 536 4.22 -8.82 -24.11
C THR A 536 3.85 -7.50 -23.43
N PRO A 537 4.77 -6.84 -22.70
CA PRO A 537 4.51 -5.55 -22.07
C PRO A 537 4.52 -4.42 -23.11
N ARG A 538 3.52 -3.54 -23.08
CA ARG A 538 3.42 -2.34 -23.93
C ARG A 538 2.78 -1.21 -23.14
N GLY A 539 3.62 -0.33 -22.59
CA GLY A 539 3.20 0.68 -21.62
C GLY A 539 2.82 0.03 -20.28
N SER A 540 1.71 0.45 -19.68
CA SER A 540 1.21 -0.07 -18.40
C SER A 540 0.37 -1.35 -18.50
N LYS A 541 0.46 -2.09 -19.62
CA LYS A 541 -0.41 -3.24 -19.94
C LYS A 541 0.38 -4.36 -20.62
N TYR A 542 -0.11 -5.59 -20.45
CA TYR A 542 0.35 -6.78 -21.16
C TYR A 542 -0.61 -7.17 -22.28
N TYR A 543 -0.10 -7.66 -23.41
CA TYR A 543 -0.87 -8.02 -24.61
C TYR A 543 -0.47 -9.39 -25.16
N VAL A 544 -1.48 -10.17 -25.56
CA VAL A 544 -1.35 -11.43 -26.31
C VAL A 544 -2.10 -11.30 -27.64
N SER A 545 -1.78 -12.16 -28.62
CA SER A 545 -2.59 -12.30 -29.83
C SER A 545 -4.03 -12.71 -29.48
N CYS A 546 -5.03 -12.21 -30.23
CA CYS A 546 -6.40 -12.70 -30.13
C CYS A 546 -6.53 -14.20 -30.42
N SER A 547 -5.61 -14.80 -31.18
CA SER A 547 -5.59 -16.25 -31.43
C SER A 547 -5.22 -17.08 -30.20
N ALA A 548 -4.47 -16.51 -29.24
CA ALA A 548 -4.03 -17.20 -28.03
C ALA A 548 -5.20 -17.66 -27.14
N VAL A 549 -6.37 -16.99 -27.23
CA VAL A 549 -7.62 -17.36 -26.54
C VAL A 549 -8.08 -18.79 -26.90
N ASN A 550 -7.71 -19.29 -28.09
CA ASN A 550 -8.11 -20.60 -28.58
C ASN A 550 -7.05 -21.70 -28.31
N ILE A 551 -5.87 -21.32 -27.82
CA ILE A 551 -4.68 -22.21 -27.72
C ILE A 551 -4.22 -22.36 -26.27
N LEU A 552 -4.31 -21.30 -25.48
CA LEU A 552 -3.88 -21.32 -24.09
C LEU A 552 -4.83 -22.18 -23.22
N PRO A 553 -4.30 -22.85 -22.18
CA PRO A 553 -5.10 -23.59 -21.21
C PRO A 553 -5.81 -22.68 -20.20
N SER A 554 -6.69 -23.25 -19.38
CA SER A 554 -7.19 -22.60 -18.17
C SER A 554 -6.09 -22.47 -17.10
N ILE A 555 -6.06 -21.34 -16.41
CA ILE A 555 -5.35 -21.19 -15.13
C ILE A 555 -6.27 -21.72 -14.03
N ILE A 556 -5.79 -22.62 -13.18
CA ILE A 556 -6.58 -23.28 -12.15
C ILE A 556 -6.12 -22.80 -10.78
N PHE A 557 -7.03 -22.22 -10.02
CA PHE A 557 -6.82 -21.90 -8.61
C PHE A 557 -7.35 -23.06 -7.78
N THR A 558 -6.50 -23.73 -6.99
CA THR A 558 -6.96 -24.68 -5.98
C THR A 558 -7.20 -23.93 -4.68
N ILE A 559 -8.39 -24.04 -4.11
CA ILE A 559 -8.83 -23.33 -2.90
C ILE A 559 -9.61 -24.34 -2.04
N ASN A 560 -9.18 -24.57 -0.80
CA ASN A 560 -9.76 -25.57 0.09
C ASN A 560 -9.87 -26.97 -0.57
N GLY A 561 -8.83 -27.35 -1.32
CA GLY A 561 -8.78 -28.60 -2.11
C GLY A 561 -9.64 -28.61 -3.39
N VAL A 562 -10.50 -27.62 -3.62
CA VAL A 562 -11.39 -27.53 -4.78
C VAL A 562 -10.71 -26.75 -5.92
N ASN A 563 -10.80 -27.27 -7.15
CA ASN A 563 -10.19 -26.66 -8.33
C ASN A 563 -11.16 -25.72 -9.06
N TYR A 564 -10.79 -24.44 -9.19
CA TYR A 564 -11.53 -23.39 -9.87
C TYR A 564 -10.82 -23.00 -11.19
N PRO A 565 -11.22 -23.55 -12.35
CA PRO A 565 -10.58 -23.28 -13.64
C PRO A 565 -11.06 -21.95 -14.26
N VAL A 566 -10.13 -21.01 -14.44
CA VAL A 566 -10.34 -19.74 -15.16
C VAL A 566 -9.85 -19.90 -16.60
N PRO A 567 -10.75 -19.98 -17.60
CA PRO A 567 -10.36 -20.20 -19.00
C PRO A 567 -9.79 -18.92 -19.67
N PRO A 568 -9.10 -19.03 -20.82
CA PRO A 568 -8.54 -17.87 -21.54
C PRO A 568 -9.58 -16.78 -21.86
N ARG A 569 -10.80 -17.17 -22.23
CA ARG A 569 -11.97 -16.30 -22.42
C ARG A 569 -12.49 -15.58 -21.15
N ALA A 570 -11.78 -15.71 -20.03
CA ALA A 570 -12.02 -14.98 -18.79
C ALA A 570 -10.81 -14.14 -18.37
N TYR A 571 -9.57 -14.65 -18.48
CA TYR A 571 -8.37 -13.88 -18.13
C TYR A 571 -7.79 -13.03 -19.27
N ILE A 572 -8.24 -13.20 -20.52
CA ILE A 572 -7.86 -12.35 -21.68
C ILE A 572 -9.02 -11.43 -22.06
N LEU A 573 -8.80 -10.11 -21.98
CA LEU A 573 -9.78 -9.08 -22.33
C LEU A 573 -9.56 -8.58 -23.77
N LYS A 574 -10.52 -8.83 -24.67
CA LYS A 574 -10.45 -8.37 -26.07
C LYS A 574 -10.78 -6.87 -26.18
N VAL A 575 -9.75 -6.03 -26.28
CA VAL A 575 -9.90 -4.60 -26.58
C VAL A 575 -10.31 -4.42 -28.05
N ARG A 576 -11.42 -3.73 -28.31
CA ARG A 576 -11.78 -3.30 -29.67
C ARG A 576 -10.90 -2.13 -30.09
N GLY A 577 -10.07 -2.29 -31.13
CA GLY A 577 -9.31 -1.17 -31.70
C GLY A 577 -7.98 -1.50 -32.39
N GLN A 578 -7.53 -2.76 -32.39
CA GLN A 578 -6.41 -3.21 -33.23
C GLN A 578 -6.86 -4.43 -34.05
N TYR A 579 -6.43 -4.44 -35.32
CA TYR A 579 -6.66 -5.48 -36.31
C TYR A 579 -5.59 -6.57 -36.18
#